data_AF-A0AAD6ACD2-F1
#
_entry.id   AF-A0AAD6ACD2-F1
#
_cell.length_a   1.000
_cell.length_b   1.000
_cell.length_c   1.000
_cell.angle_alpha   90.00
_cell.angle_beta   90.00
_cell.angle_gamma   90.00
#
_symmetry.space_group_name_H-M   'P 1'
#
loop_
_entity.id
_entity.type
_entity.pdbx_description
1 polymer ?
#
loop_
_entity_poly.entity_id
_entity_poly.type
_entity_poly.pdbx_seq_one_letter_code
_entity_poly.pdbx_strand_id
1 'polypeptide(L)'
;MVDFGTVSKPELNSLLRQFYGSVRNTKGQQYAISTYVGLRAGINRFVNDPPYSRAWCLMKDNEFTTSNNVFSGLIKSLRRAGQDKTEHHPAITNEDLEILRKSRAMDPNTPQGLLNKVWFDTQLHFGRRGKEGLRKLTPQSFVVKRDSAG
;
A
#
# COMPACT_ATOMS: atom_id res chain seq x y z
N MET A 1 18.93 14.30 18.22
CA MET A 1 18.72 13.42 17.05
C MET A 1 19.17 12.03 17.47
N VAL A 2 18.42 10.96 17.14
CA VAL A 2 18.77 9.58 17.56
C VAL A 2 19.89 9.07 16.64
N ASP A 3 20.98 8.57 17.22
CA ASP A 3 22.03 7.88 16.46
C ASP A 3 21.76 6.38 16.44
N PHE A 4 21.23 5.89 15.32
CA PHE A 4 20.90 4.46 15.15
C PHE A 4 22.14 3.54 15.09
N GLY A 5 23.35 4.09 14.89
CA GLY A 5 24.58 3.32 14.92
C GLY A 5 25.00 2.92 16.33
N THR A 6 24.63 3.72 17.34
CA THR A 6 25.08 3.54 18.72
C THR A 6 23.94 3.34 19.72
N VAL A 7 22.70 3.71 19.38
CA VAL A 7 21.53 3.57 20.26
C VAL A 7 21.41 2.15 20.82
N SER A 8 21.15 2.05 22.13
CA SER A 8 20.92 0.74 22.76
C SER A 8 19.48 0.24 22.49
N LYS A 9 19.24 -1.07 22.58
CA LYS A 9 17.87 -1.60 22.46
C LYS A 9 16.90 -1.00 23.49
N PRO A 10 17.26 -0.86 24.79
CA PRO A 10 16.35 -0.25 25.79
C PRO A 10 16.02 1.22 25.48
N GLU A 11 16.99 1.99 24.99
CA GLU A 11 16.80 3.38 24.59
C GLU A 11 15.89 3.47 23.37
N LEU A 12 16.16 2.70 22.32
CA LEU A 12 15.30 2.65 21.14
C LEU A 12 13.88 2.18 21.51
N ASN A 13 13.74 1.20 22.39
CA ASN A 13 12.44 0.75 22.87
C ASN A 13 11.67 1.88 23.57
N SER A 14 12.33 2.68 24.41
CA SER A 14 11.70 3.84 25.08
C SER A 14 11.25 4.89 24.07
N LEU A 15 12.07 5.17 23.06
CA LEU A 15 11.74 6.08 21.95
C LEU A 15 10.56 5.58 21.12
N LEU A 16 10.54 4.28 20.76
CA LEU A 16 9.44 3.66 20.01
C LEU A 16 8.13 3.71 20.79
N ARG A 17 8.18 3.54 22.11
CA ARG A 17 7.01 3.65 22.99
C ARG A 17 6.38 5.05 22.89
N GLN A 18 7.20 6.10 22.98
CA GLN A 18 6.73 7.48 22.82
C GLN A 18 6.24 7.74 21.40
N PHE A 19 7.02 7.31 20.40
CA PHE A 19 6.73 7.51 18.98
C PHE A 19 5.37 6.95 18.58
N TYR A 20 5.06 5.69 18.93
CA TYR A 20 3.76 5.11 18.59
C TYR A 20 2.60 5.86 19.25
N GLY A 21 2.77 6.33 20.49
CA GLY A 21 1.75 7.11 21.19
C GLY A 21 1.55 8.52 20.62
N SER A 22 2.61 9.15 20.11
CA SER A 22 2.63 10.58 19.76
C SER A 22 2.52 10.87 18.26
N VAL A 23 2.85 9.93 17.38
CA VAL A 23 2.88 10.20 15.93
C VAL A 23 1.50 10.54 15.40
N ARG A 24 1.39 11.65 14.66
CA ARG A 24 0.16 12.20 14.07
C ARG A 24 0.40 12.65 12.64
N ASN A 25 -0.68 12.78 11.88
CA ASN A 25 -0.64 13.40 10.55
C ASN A 25 -0.48 14.93 10.64
N THR A 26 -0.36 15.60 9.50
CA THR A 26 -0.22 17.06 9.41
C THR A 26 -1.39 17.84 10.01
N LYS A 27 -2.54 17.18 10.21
CA LYS A 27 -3.74 17.74 10.85
C LYS A 27 -3.81 17.42 12.35
N GLY A 28 -2.79 16.80 12.93
CA GLY A 28 -2.77 16.38 14.34
C GLY A 28 -3.62 15.12 14.65
N GLN A 29 -4.14 14.44 13.64
CA GLN A 29 -4.97 13.25 13.80
C GLN A 29 -4.15 11.96 13.80
N GLN A 30 -4.72 10.88 14.33
CA GLN A 30 -4.12 9.55 14.26
C GLN A 30 -4.09 9.06 12.79
N TYR A 31 -3.09 8.23 12.47
CA TYR A 31 -3.02 7.59 11.17
C TYR A 31 -3.91 6.34 11.09
N ALA A 32 -4.17 5.85 9.88
CA ALA A 32 -4.77 4.54 9.69
C ALA A 32 -3.85 3.42 10.22
N ILE A 33 -4.45 2.27 10.58
CA ILE A 33 -3.71 1.09 11.07
C ILE A 33 -2.61 0.66 10.11
N SER A 34 -2.89 0.67 8.80
CA SER A 34 -1.92 0.32 7.75
C SER A 34 -0.67 1.19 7.80
N THR A 35 -0.81 2.49 8.09
CA THR A 35 0.32 3.40 8.24
C THR A 35 1.16 3.07 9.47
N TYR A 36 0.56 2.76 10.62
CA TYR A 36 1.31 2.34 11.81
C TYR A 36 2.11 1.06 11.56
N VAL A 37 1.50 0.07 10.88
CA VAL A 37 2.19 -1.16 10.48
C VAL A 37 3.35 -0.84 9.52
N GLY A 38 3.12 0.04 8.55
CA GLY A 38 4.15 0.50 7.61
C GLY A 38 5.30 1.23 8.30
N LEU A 39 5.02 2.13 9.25
CA LEU A 39 6.03 2.83 10.05
C LEU A 39 6.90 1.83 10.83
N ARG A 40 6.28 0.88 11.54
CA ARG A 40 7.03 -0.15 12.29
C ARG A 40 7.91 -0.98 11.37
N ALA A 41 7.39 -1.43 10.23
CA ALA A 41 8.16 -2.17 9.25
C ALA A 41 9.31 -1.34 8.66
N GLY A 42 9.05 -0.06 8.35
CA GLY A 42 10.03 0.88 7.84
C GLY A 42 11.17 1.15 8.82
N ILE A 43 10.87 1.35 10.10
CA ILE A 43 11.89 1.52 11.15
C ILE A 43 12.67 0.23 11.35
N ASN A 44 12.00 -0.93 11.39
CA ASN A 44 12.67 -2.22 11.48
C ASN A 44 13.63 -2.44 10.31
N ARG A 45 13.23 -2.09 9.08
CA ARG A 45 14.12 -2.15 7.93
C ARG A 45 15.27 -1.16 8.08
N PHE A 46 15.00 0.10 8.43
CA PHE A 46 16.00 1.15 8.52
C PHE A 46 17.15 0.81 9.48
N VAL A 47 16.86 0.21 10.64
CA VAL A 47 17.91 -0.19 11.59
C VAL A 47 18.69 -1.43 11.16
N ASN A 48 18.14 -2.25 10.26
CA ASN A 48 18.73 -3.52 9.85
C ASN A 48 19.42 -3.47 8.49
N ASP A 49 19.04 -2.56 7.62
CA ASP A 49 19.70 -2.34 6.35
C ASP A 49 21.03 -1.57 6.57
N PRO A 50 21.96 -1.61 5.60
CA PRO A 50 23.12 -0.74 5.61
C PRO A 50 22.70 0.74 5.76
N PRO A 51 23.44 1.54 6.56
CA PRO A 51 24.76 1.24 7.13
C PRO A 51 24.75 0.55 8.49
N TYR A 52 23.61 0.45 9.18
CA TYR A 52 23.57 0.10 10.61
C TYR A 52 23.64 -1.40 10.88
N SER A 53 23.05 -2.22 10.00
CA SER A 53 23.13 -3.69 10.03
C SER A 53 22.93 -4.32 11.43
N ARG A 54 21.99 -3.80 12.23
CA ARG A 54 21.88 -4.13 13.66
C ARG A 54 21.45 -5.58 13.95
N ALA A 55 20.85 -6.26 12.97
CA ALA A 55 20.30 -7.62 13.10
C ALA A 55 19.27 -7.76 14.25
N TRP A 56 18.40 -6.76 14.41
CA TRP A 56 17.35 -6.71 15.43
C TRP A 56 15.99 -7.07 14.86
N CYS A 57 15.11 -7.64 15.68
CA CYS A 57 13.70 -7.76 15.34
C CYS A 57 12.85 -6.92 16.30
N LEU A 58 12.44 -5.73 15.85
CA LEU A 58 11.65 -4.80 16.68
C LEU A 58 10.31 -5.40 17.13
N MET A 59 9.80 -6.40 16.40
CA MET A 59 8.55 -7.09 16.74
C MET A 59 8.71 -8.29 17.69
N LYS A 60 9.92 -8.85 17.84
CA LYS A 60 10.13 -10.13 18.52
C LYS A 60 11.17 -10.09 19.62
N ASP A 61 12.19 -9.25 19.53
CA ASP A 61 13.21 -9.22 20.56
C ASP A 61 12.61 -8.72 21.89
N ASN A 62 13.00 -9.35 22.98
CA ASN A 62 12.40 -9.15 24.30
C ASN A 62 12.58 -7.71 24.80
N GLU A 63 13.64 -7.01 24.39
CA GLU A 63 13.90 -5.63 24.79
C GLU A 63 12.86 -4.65 24.26
N PHE A 64 12.12 -5.02 23.20
CA PHE A 64 11.06 -4.18 22.60
C PHE A 64 9.66 -4.45 23.16
N THR A 65 9.52 -5.27 24.20
CA THR A 65 8.21 -5.68 24.75
C THR A 65 7.31 -4.48 25.11
N THR A 66 7.84 -3.45 25.77
CA THR A 66 7.00 -2.34 26.24
C THR A 66 6.53 -1.42 25.10
N SER A 67 7.35 -1.18 24.07
CA SER A 67 6.89 -0.49 22.86
C SER A 67 5.89 -1.31 22.06
N ASN A 68 6.07 -2.64 21.99
CA ASN A 68 5.12 -3.54 21.34
C ASN A 68 3.76 -3.59 22.06
N ASN A 69 3.73 -3.46 23.38
CA ASN A 69 2.50 -3.34 24.15
C ASN A 69 1.75 -2.05 23.82
N VAL A 70 2.46 -0.90 23.73
CA VAL A 70 1.85 0.37 23.33
C VAL A 70 1.34 0.31 21.90
N PHE A 71 2.13 -0.23 20.97
CA PHE A 71 1.71 -0.44 19.58
C PHE A 71 0.42 -1.27 19.53
N SER A 72 0.38 -2.40 20.22
CA SER A 72 -0.77 -3.29 20.24
C SER A 72 -2.01 -2.63 20.86
N GLY A 73 -1.83 -1.86 21.94
CA GLY A 73 -2.90 -1.08 22.56
C GLY A 73 -3.48 -0.03 21.61
N LEU A 74 -2.62 0.70 20.89
CA LEU A 74 -3.01 1.67 19.89
C LEU A 74 -3.82 1.02 18.76
N ILE A 75 -3.33 -0.08 18.18
CA ILE A 75 -4.05 -0.80 17.12
C ILE A 75 -5.42 -1.28 17.61
N LYS A 76 -5.51 -1.81 18.84
CA LYS A 76 -6.80 -2.21 19.43
C LYS A 76 -7.76 -1.01 19.57
N SER A 77 -7.26 0.15 19.96
CA SER A 77 -8.05 1.39 20.05
C SER A 77 -8.60 1.81 18.69
N LEU A 78 -7.73 1.85 17.67
CA LEU A 78 -8.11 2.22 16.30
C LEU A 78 -9.18 1.29 15.72
N ARG A 79 -9.06 -0.03 15.99
CA ARG A 79 -10.07 -1.03 15.60
C ARG A 79 -11.42 -0.76 16.25
N ARG A 80 -11.44 -0.47 17.55
CA ARG A 80 -12.68 -0.12 18.27
C ARG A 80 -13.31 1.15 17.73
N ALA A 81 -12.51 2.10 17.28
CA ALA A 81 -12.96 3.32 16.60
C ALA A 81 -13.40 3.10 15.14
N GLY A 82 -13.37 1.86 14.63
CA GLY A 82 -13.78 1.54 13.26
C GLY A 82 -12.76 1.90 12.18
N GLN A 83 -11.53 2.32 12.55
CA GLN A 83 -10.49 2.74 11.61
C GLN A 83 -9.71 1.58 10.96
N ASP A 84 -10.20 0.36 11.11
CA ASP A 84 -9.71 -0.83 10.39
C ASP A 84 -10.50 -1.10 9.11
N LYS A 85 -11.56 -0.31 8.86
CA LYS A 85 -12.38 -0.43 7.66
C LYS A 85 -11.65 0.21 6.49
N THR A 86 -11.38 -0.58 5.46
CA THR A 86 -10.90 -0.07 4.17
C THR A 86 -12.10 0.41 3.38
N GLU A 87 -12.15 1.72 3.09
CA GLU A 87 -13.07 2.24 2.10
C GLU A 87 -12.53 1.91 0.71
N HIS A 88 -13.20 1.00 0.02
CA HIS A 88 -12.88 0.68 -1.35
C HIS A 88 -13.47 1.77 -2.26
N HIS A 89 -12.70 2.17 -3.27
CA HIS A 89 -13.26 3.00 -4.34
C HIS A 89 -14.44 2.26 -4.98
N PRO A 90 -15.55 2.96 -5.28
CA PRO A 90 -16.68 2.34 -5.94
C PRO A 90 -16.25 1.77 -7.30
N ALA A 91 -16.88 0.68 -7.70
CA ALA A 91 -16.71 0.17 -9.06
C ALA A 91 -17.20 1.21 -10.07
N ILE A 92 -16.55 1.29 -11.22
CA ILE A 92 -17.06 2.08 -12.35
C ILE A 92 -18.40 1.46 -12.76
N THR A 93 -19.44 2.29 -12.81
CA THR A 93 -20.78 1.83 -13.17
C THR A 93 -20.86 1.47 -14.65
N ASN A 94 -21.86 0.70 -15.06
CA ASN A 94 -22.06 0.38 -16.49
C ASN A 94 -22.38 1.66 -17.27
N GLU A 95 -23.11 2.58 -16.66
CA GLU A 95 -23.47 3.88 -17.23
C GLU A 95 -22.22 4.73 -17.47
N ASP A 96 -21.30 4.80 -16.50
CA ASP A 96 -20.03 5.50 -16.65
C ASP A 96 -19.11 4.84 -17.69
N LEU A 97 -19.10 3.50 -17.74
CA LEU A 97 -18.39 2.75 -18.79
C LEU A 97 -18.91 3.11 -20.19
N GLU A 98 -20.23 3.23 -20.35
CA GLU A 98 -20.84 3.62 -21.61
C GLU A 98 -20.49 5.06 -22.01
N ILE A 99 -20.44 5.98 -21.04
CA ILE A 99 -19.98 7.36 -21.28
C ILE A 99 -18.52 7.35 -21.76
N LEU A 100 -17.64 6.62 -21.08
CA LEU A 100 -16.23 6.51 -21.45
C LEU A 100 -16.05 5.96 -22.86
N ARG A 101 -16.75 4.88 -23.19
CA ARG A 101 -16.70 4.22 -24.51
C ARG A 101 -17.17 5.12 -25.65
N LYS A 102 -18.15 5.99 -25.40
CA LYS A 102 -18.70 6.94 -26.39
C LYS A 102 -17.97 8.27 -26.43
N SER A 103 -17.08 8.52 -25.47
CA SER A 103 -16.33 9.76 -25.38
C SER A 103 -15.21 9.83 -26.43
N ARG A 104 -14.83 11.05 -26.81
CA ARG A 104 -13.66 11.30 -27.66
C ARG A 104 -12.36 10.73 -27.06
N ALA A 105 -12.29 10.57 -25.74
CA ALA A 105 -11.11 10.04 -25.06
C ALA A 105 -10.81 8.57 -25.41
N MET A 106 -11.81 7.81 -25.90
CA MET A 106 -11.66 6.43 -26.36
C MET A 106 -12.05 6.24 -27.83
N ASP A 107 -12.06 7.32 -28.62
CA ASP A 107 -12.43 7.25 -30.05
C ASP A 107 -11.37 6.46 -30.85
N PRO A 108 -11.71 5.27 -31.38
CA PRO A 108 -10.78 4.42 -32.10
C PRO A 108 -10.32 5.02 -33.44
N ASN A 109 -11.01 6.06 -33.94
CA ASN A 109 -10.63 6.75 -35.17
C ASN A 109 -9.52 7.78 -34.96
N THR A 110 -9.09 8.00 -33.71
CA THR A 110 -7.95 8.86 -33.38
C THR A 110 -6.82 8.01 -32.79
N PRO A 111 -5.55 8.28 -33.14
CA PRO A 111 -4.42 7.53 -32.55
C PRO A 111 -4.42 7.55 -31.02
N GLN A 112 -4.72 8.70 -30.42
CA GLN A 112 -4.78 8.85 -28.96
C GLN A 112 -5.97 8.10 -28.35
N GLY A 113 -7.16 8.20 -28.95
CA GLY A 113 -8.35 7.51 -28.45
C GLY A 113 -8.23 6.00 -28.54
N LEU A 114 -7.66 5.47 -29.62
CA LEU A 114 -7.35 4.04 -29.75
C LEU A 114 -6.39 3.57 -28.64
N LEU A 115 -5.30 4.31 -28.40
CA LEU A 115 -4.35 3.99 -27.33
C LEU A 115 -5.01 3.96 -25.96
N ASN A 116 -5.80 4.99 -25.64
CA ASN A 116 -6.52 5.09 -24.37
C ASN A 116 -7.52 3.95 -24.19
N LYS A 117 -8.27 3.62 -25.24
CA LYS A 117 -9.23 2.52 -25.24
C LYS A 117 -8.53 1.20 -24.94
N VAL A 118 -7.49 0.85 -25.71
CA VAL A 118 -6.75 -0.41 -25.54
C VAL A 118 -6.14 -0.49 -24.14
N TRP A 119 -5.54 0.60 -23.66
CA TRP A 119 -4.98 0.67 -22.31
C TRP A 119 -6.06 0.42 -21.26
N PHE A 120 -7.19 1.12 -21.35
CA PHE A 120 -8.30 1.02 -20.40
C PHE A 120 -8.93 -0.37 -20.39
N ASP A 121 -9.24 -0.95 -21.56
CA ASP A 121 -9.79 -2.30 -21.66
C ASP A 121 -8.82 -3.32 -21.03
N THR A 122 -7.52 -3.14 -21.27
CA THR A 122 -6.49 -3.99 -20.65
C THR A 122 -6.47 -3.82 -19.12
N GLN A 123 -6.62 -2.60 -18.61
CA GLN A 123 -6.72 -2.34 -17.16
C GLN A 123 -7.96 -3.00 -16.56
N LEU A 124 -9.11 -2.79 -17.19
CA LEU A 124 -10.41 -3.19 -16.67
C LEU A 124 -10.51 -4.71 -16.57
N HIS A 125 -10.00 -5.44 -17.57
CA HIS A 125 -10.13 -6.89 -17.66
C HIS A 125 -8.93 -7.66 -17.11
N PHE A 126 -7.71 -7.09 -17.17
CA PHE A 126 -6.47 -7.80 -16.80
C PHE A 126 -5.63 -7.10 -15.73
N GLY A 127 -6.05 -5.92 -15.25
CA GLY A 127 -5.34 -5.12 -14.25
C GLY A 127 -5.32 -5.76 -12.87
N ARG A 128 -4.40 -6.69 -12.63
CA ARG A 128 -4.16 -7.29 -11.31
C ARG A 128 -3.23 -6.42 -10.45
N ARG A 129 -3.61 -6.27 -9.17
CA ARG A 129 -2.79 -5.69 -8.08
C ARG A 129 -2.14 -4.35 -8.42
N GLY A 130 -2.92 -3.37 -8.88
CA GLY A 130 -2.42 -2.00 -9.02
C GLY A 130 -1.25 -1.85 -10.00
N LYS A 131 -1.39 -2.47 -11.18
CA LYS A 131 -0.45 -2.44 -12.33
C LYS A 131 0.70 -3.43 -12.32
N GLU A 132 0.87 -4.26 -11.30
CA GLU A 132 1.93 -5.28 -11.27
C GLU A 132 1.87 -6.24 -12.47
N GLY A 133 0.66 -6.69 -12.83
CA GLY A 133 0.48 -7.62 -13.95
C GLY A 133 0.81 -6.99 -15.31
N LEU A 134 0.56 -5.69 -15.47
CA LEU A 134 0.69 -5.02 -16.75
C LEU A 134 2.13 -4.76 -17.15
N ARG A 135 3.02 -4.53 -16.18
CA ARG A 135 4.44 -4.26 -16.44
C ARG A 135 5.11 -5.37 -17.25
N LYS A 136 4.55 -6.58 -17.20
CA LYS A 136 5.06 -7.77 -17.88
C LYS A 136 4.20 -8.20 -19.06
N LEU A 137 3.11 -7.48 -19.38
CA LEU A 137 2.29 -7.81 -20.54
C LEU A 137 3.06 -7.52 -21.81
N THR A 138 3.08 -8.52 -22.68
CA THR A 138 3.61 -8.45 -24.04
C THR A 138 2.51 -8.84 -25.04
N PRO A 139 2.68 -8.61 -26.34
CA PRO A 139 1.73 -9.11 -27.34
C PRO A 139 1.50 -10.63 -27.24
N GLN A 140 2.52 -11.40 -26.84
CA GLN A 140 2.45 -12.86 -26.66
C GLN A 140 1.70 -13.27 -25.39
N SER A 141 1.34 -12.33 -24.52
CA SER A 141 0.52 -12.61 -23.34
C SER A 141 -0.94 -12.92 -23.70
N PHE A 142 -1.35 -12.66 -24.94
CA PHE A 142 -2.70 -12.91 -25.43
C PHE A 142 -2.69 -13.95 -26.56
N VAL A 143 -3.62 -14.89 -26.50
CA VAL A 143 -3.86 -15.87 -27.56
C VAL A 143 -5.29 -15.70 -28.04
N VAL A 144 -5.45 -15.38 -29.33
CA VAL A 144 -6.76 -15.33 -29.96
C VAL A 144 -7.18 -16.75 -30.31
N LYS A 145 -8.35 -17.16 -29.81
CA LYS A 145 -8.98 -18.43 -30.15
C LYS A 145 -10.36 -18.16 -30.74
N ARG A 146 -10.85 -19.09 -31.55
CA ARG A 146 -12.23 -19.10 -32.02
C ARG A 146 -13.05 -20.01 -31.12
N ASP A 147 -14.31 -19.65 -30.91
CA ASP A 147 -15.26 -20.55 -30.26
C ASP A 147 -15.83 -21.54 -31.28
N SER A 148 -16.79 -22.36 -30.85
CA SER A 148 -17.42 -23.37 -31.70
C SER A 148 -18.31 -22.78 -32.81
N ALA A 149 -18.64 -21.49 -32.76
CA ALA A 149 -19.48 -20.81 -33.75
C ALA A 149 -18.69 -20.09 -34.85
N GLY A 150 -17.36 -19.96 -34.72
CA GLY A 150 -16.46 -19.44 -35.76
C GLY A 150 -15.90 -18.06 -35.46
#